data_AF-A0A292S268-F1
#
_entry.id   AF-A0A292S268-F1
#
_cell.length_a   1.000
_cell.length_b   1.000
_cell.length_c   1.000
_cell.angle_alpha   90.00
_cell.angle_beta   90.00
_cell.angle_gamma   90.00
#
_symmetry.space_group_name_H-M   'P 1'
#
loop_
_entity.id
_entity.type
_entity.pdbx_description
1 polymer ?
#
loop_
_entity_poly.entity_id
_entity_poly.type
_entity_poly.pdbx_seq_one_letter_code
_entity_poly.pdbx_strand_id
1 'polypeptide(L)'
;SREGGAKDGTEDIAAVVVPSEELRSKYNDEELDQLMKGEVKRLSQRLTPYKRPINITVLKQALPRTATRKVQRKKVKELIQA
;
A
#
# COMPACT_ATOMS: atom_id res chain seq x y z
N SER A 1 6.33 13.86 27.74
CA SER A 1 6.57 12.47 27.31
C SER A 1 5.26 11.72 27.21
N ARG A 2 4.91 11.25 26.01
CA ARG A 2 3.96 10.15 25.81
C ARG A 2 4.67 9.17 24.87
N GLU A 3 5.59 8.40 25.44
CA GLU A 3 6.16 7.21 24.82
C GLU A 3 5.13 6.09 24.98
N GLY A 4 4.84 5.32 23.92
CA GLY A 4 4.04 4.11 24.01
C GLY A 4 2.53 4.29 23.92
N GLY A 5 2.01 4.59 22.72
CA GLY A 5 0.60 4.29 22.41
C GLY A 5 0.39 2.77 22.28
N ALA A 6 -0.85 2.26 22.42
CA ALA A 6 -1.17 0.82 22.38
C ALA A 6 -0.78 0.05 21.11
N LYS A 7 -0.15 0.71 20.13
CA LYS A 7 0.35 0.15 18.87
C LYS A 7 1.88 0.11 18.80
N ASP A 8 2.57 0.66 19.79
CA ASP A 8 4.03 0.79 19.81
C ASP A 8 4.66 -0.60 20.04
N GLY A 9 5.16 -1.21 18.95
CA GLY A 9 5.73 -2.56 18.93
C GLY A 9 4.96 -3.61 18.13
N THR A 10 3.84 -3.27 17.50
CA THR A 10 3.13 -4.19 16.57
C THR A 10 3.71 -4.08 15.16
N GLU A 11 3.88 -5.21 14.47
CA GLU A 11 4.31 -5.22 13.07
C GLU A 11 3.27 -4.53 12.18
N ASP A 12 3.63 -3.39 11.61
CA ASP A 12 2.79 -2.71 10.63
C ASP A 12 2.93 -3.38 9.26
N ILE A 13 1.83 -3.99 8.81
CA ILE A 13 1.74 -4.54 7.45
C ILE A 13 1.31 -3.43 6.51
N ALA A 14 2.13 -3.19 5.48
CA ALA A 14 1.87 -2.20 4.46
C ALA A 14 1.71 -2.84 3.07
N ALA A 15 0.86 -2.23 2.25
CA ALA A 15 0.68 -2.57 0.85
C ALA A 15 0.84 -1.34 -0.03
N VAL A 16 1.66 -1.43 -1.07
CA VAL A 16 1.80 -0.40 -2.09
C VAL A 16 1.19 -0.90 -3.38
N VAL A 17 0.24 -0.15 -3.91
CA VAL A 17 -0.57 -0.56 -5.05
C VAL A 17 -0.46 0.46 -6.17
N VAL A 18 -0.31 -0.03 -7.39
CA VAL A 18 -0.30 0.79 -8.59
C VAL A 18 -1.55 0.45 -9.41
N PRO A 19 -2.49 1.40 -9.62
CA PRO A 19 -3.69 1.15 -10.41
C PRO A 19 -3.36 0.81 -11.87
N SER A 20 -4.33 0.32 -12.63
CA SER A 20 -4.21 0.22 -14.09
C SER A 20 -4.32 1.59 -14.76
N GLU A 21 -3.88 1.70 -16.01
CA GLU A 21 -4.01 2.94 -16.80
C GLU A 21 -5.47 3.36 -17.00
N GLU A 22 -6.35 2.38 -17.24
CA GLU A 22 -7.78 2.60 -17.40
C GLU A 22 -8.43 3.24 -16.17
N LEU A 23 -8.06 2.79 -14.96
CA LEU A 23 -8.60 3.36 -13.73
C LEU A 23 -8.05 4.77 -13.47
N ARG A 24 -6.79 5.04 -13.88
CA ARG A 24 -6.19 6.37 -13.79
C ARG A 24 -6.84 7.39 -14.72
N SER A 25 -7.34 6.98 -15.88
CA SER A 25 -8.01 7.89 -16.81
C SER A 25 -9.48 8.14 -16.45
N LYS A 26 -10.11 7.19 -15.74
CA LYS A 26 -11.53 7.24 -15.42
C LYS A 26 -11.88 7.99 -14.13
N TYR A 27 -10.98 7.97 -13.14
CA TYR A 27 -11.24 8.54 -11.82
C TYR A 27 -10.23 9.63 -11.48
N ASN A 28 -10.66 10.60 -10.66
CA ASN A 28 -9.75 11.55 -10.04
C ASN A 28 -8.91 10.86 -8.94
N ASP A 29 -7.89 11.58 -8.44
CA ASP A 29 -6.89 11.02 -7.52
C ASP A 29 -7.51 10.54 -6.20
N GLU A 30 -8.47 11.29 -5.69
CA GLU A 30 -9.13 11.02 -4.40
C GLU A 30 -10.07 9.83 -4.51
N GLU A 31 -10.90 9.80 -5.55
CA GLU A 31 -11.80 8.69 -5.85
C GLU A 31 -11.02 7.40 -6.12
N LEU A 32 -9.94 7.50 -6.88
CA LEU A 32 -9.08 6.36 -7.20
C LEU A 32 -8.40 5.81 -5.94
N ASP A 33 -7.90 6.68 -5.06
CA ASP A 33 -7.29 6.28 -3.79
C ASP A 33 -8.31 5.54 -2.90
N GLN A 34 -9.52 6.08 -2.75
CA GLN A 34 -10.58 5.43 -1.97
C GLN A 34 -11.02 4.09 -2.57
N LEU A 35 -11.23 4.05 -3.89
CA LEU A 35 -11.59 2.84 -4.62
C LEU A 35 -10.56 1.73 -4.41
N MET A 36 -9.28 2.06 -4.57
CA MET A 36 -8.18 1.10 -4.41
C MET A 36 -8.01 0.64 -2.97
N LYS A 37 -8.08 1.55 -1.99
CA LYS A 37 -8.03 1.19 -0.56
C LYS A 37 -9.19 0.28 -0.18
N GLY A 38 -10.39 0.56 -0.68
CA GLY A 38 -11.58 -0.27 -0.48
C GLY A 38 -11.39 -1.67 -1.03
N GLU A 39 -10.90 -1.78 -2.27
CA GLU A 39 -10.67 -3.05 -2.93
C GLU A 39 -9.60 -3.91 -2.24
N VAL A 40 -8.48 -3.30 -1.86
CA VAL A 40 -7.41 -3.98 -1.11
C VAL A 40 -7.94 -4.50 0.23
N LYS A 41 -8.73 -3.70 0.96
CA LYS A 41 -9.34 -4.13 2.22
C LYS A 41 -10.31 -5.30 1.99
N ARG A 42 -11.16 -5.22 0.97
CA ARG A 42 -12.09 -6.30 0.59
C ARG A 42 -11.36 -7.60 0.29
N LEU A 43 -10.32 -7.56 -0.54
CA LEU A 43 -9.50 -8.74 -0.86
C LEU A 43 -8.78 -9.30 0.37
N SER A 44 -8.31 -8.41 1.26
CA SER A 44 -7.61 -8.78 2.49
C SER A 44 -8.52 -9.44 3.53
N GLN A 45 -9.85 -9.36 3.40
CA GLN A 45 -10.78 -10.07 4.30
C GLN A 45 -10.60 -11.60 4.24
N ARG A 46 -10.09 -12.13 3.11
CA ARG A 46 -9.78 -13.55 2.93
C ARG A 46 -8.55 -14.00 3.75
N LEU A 47 -7.75 -13.05 4.24
CA LEU A 47 -6.58 -13.30 5.06
C LEU A 47 -6.95 -13.25 6.55
N THR A 48 -6.14 -13.95 7.37
CA THR A 48 -6.22 -13.82 8.83
C THR A 48 -5.92 -12.38 9.26
N PRO A 49 -6.53 -11.87 10.34
CA PRO A 49 -6.43 -10.46 10.74
C PRO A 49 -5.00 -9.92 10.82
N TYR A 50 -4.09 -10.70 11.39
CA TYR A 50 -2.68 -10.31 11.56
C TYR A 50 -1.87 -10.24 10.26
N LYS A 51 -2.41 -10.69 9.11
CA LYS A 51 -1.77 -10.57 7.78
C LYS A 51 -2.34 -9.42 6.96
N ARG A 52 -3.36 -8.72 7.46
CA ARG A 52 -4.07 -7.69 6.71
C ARG A 52 -3.25 -6.41 6.70
N PRO A 53 -3.04 -5.78 5.53
CA PRO A 53 -2.36 -4.50 5.46
C PRO A 53 -3.19 -3.42 6.15
N ILE A 54 -2.56 -2.73 7.10
CA ILE A 54 -3.12 -1.59 7.82
C ILE A 54 -2.86 -0.31 7.01
N ASN A 55 -1.64 -0.19 6.47
CA ASN A 55 -1.20 0.97 5.71
C ASN A 55 -1.23 0.65 4.22
N ILE A 56 -2.12 1.31 3.48
CA ILE A 56 -2.28 1.10 2.04
C ILE A 56 -1.94 2.39 1.32
N THR A 57 -0.90 2.36 0.50
CA THR A 57 -0.42 3.49 -0.29
C THR A 57 -0.71 3.24 -1.76
N VAL A 58 -1.41 4.18 -2.41
CA VAL A 58 -1.73 4.11 -3.84
C VAL A 58 -0.75 5.01 -4.60
N LEU A 59 0.03 4.43 -5.50
CA LEU A 59 0.99 5.15 -6.34
C LEU A 59 0.55 5.11 -7.80
N LYS A 60 0.67 6.24 -8.49
CA LYS A 60 0.43 6.29 -9.94
C LYS A 60 1.63 5.81 -10.76
N GLN A 61 2.83 6.01 -10.22
CA GLN A 61 4.07 5.62 -10.86
C GLN A 61 4.35 4.13 -10.67
N ALA A 62 5.02 3.53 -11.64
CA ALA A 62 5.42 2.13 -11.56
C ALA A 62 6.39 1.91 -10.38
N LEU A 63 6.25 0.76 -9.71
CA LEU A 63 7.16 0.38 -8.63
C LEU A 63 8.60 0.26 -9.14
N PRO A 64 9.60 0.62 -8.31
CA PRO A 64 11.01 0.48 -8.67
C PRO A 64 11.35 -1.00 -8.93
N ARG A 65 11.99 -1.25 -10.08
CA ARG A 65 12.34 -2.60 -10.55
C ARG A 65 13.83 -2.77 -10.80
N THR A 66 14.32 -4.01 -10.67
CA THR A 66 15.67 -4.41 -11.07
C THR A 66 15.78 -4.49 -12.59
N ALA A 67 17.00 -4.65 -13.12
CA ALA A 67 17.24 -4.95 -14.53
C ALA A 67 16.43 -6.17 -15.03
N THR A 68 16.22 -7.16 -14.16
CA THR A 68 15.40 -8.35 -14.42
C THR A 68 13.90 -8.16 -14.15
N ARG A 69 13.42 -6.91 -14.01
CA ARG A 69 12.02 -6.52 -13.79
C ARG A 69 11.39 -6.94 -12.44
N LYS A 70 12.18 -7.47 -11.50
CA LYS A 70 11.69 -7.78 -10.14
C LYS A 70 11.52 -6.50 -9.31
N VAL A 71 10.53 -6.46 -8.43
CA VAL A 71 10.30 -5.30 -7.55
C VAL A 71 11.45 -5.17 -6.54
N GLN A 72 12.01 -3.97 -6.40
CA GLN A 72 13.11 -3.67 -5.50
C GLN A 72 12.59 -3.36 -4.09
N ARG A 73 12.48 -4.38 -3.22
CA ARG A 73 11.93 -4.26 -1.86
C ARG A 73 12.54 -3.11 -1.04
N LYS A 74 13.86 -2.90 -1.10
CA LYS A 74 14.55 -1.83 -0.36
C LYS A 74 14.02 -0.44 -0.75
N LYS A 75 13.95 -0.14 -2.03
CA LYS A 75 13.42 1.14 -2.55
C LYS A 75 11.93 1.30 -2.30
N VAL A 76 11.15 0.22 -2.40
CA VAL A 76 9.71 0.29 -2.06
C VAL A 76 9.50 0.63 -0.58
N LYS A 77 10.36 0.12 0.32
CA LYS A 77 10.26 0.43 1.75
C LYS A 77 10.44 1.93 2.02
N GLU A 78 11.34 2.59 1.31
CA GLU A 78 11.56 4.04 1.40
C GLU A 78 10.30 4.84 1.03
N LEU A 79 9.49 4.35 0.08
CA LEU A 79 8.23 4.99 -0.33
C LEU A 79 7.10 4.90 0.71
N ILE A 80 7.23 4.03 1.71
CA ILE A 80 6.23 3.82 2.78
C ILE A 80 6.60 4.63 4.04
N GLN A 81 7.89 4.95 4.21
CA GLN A 81 8.43 5.64 5.38
C GLN A 81 8.61 7.16 5.17
N ALA A 82 8.34 7.66 3.97
CA ALA A 82 8.30 9.09 3.63
C ALA A 82 6.91 9.66 3.89
#